data_AF-A0A0L1KEV8-F1
#
_entry.id   AF-A0A0L1KEV8-F1
#
_cell.length_a   1.000
_cell.length_b   1.000
_cell.length_c   1.000
_cell.angle_alpha   90.00
_cell.angle_beta   90.00
_cell.angle_gamma   90.00
#
_symmetry.space_group_name_H-M   'P 1'
#
loop_
_entity.id
_entity.type
_entity.pdbx_description
1 polymer ?
#
loop_
_entity_poly.entity_id
_entity_poly.type
_entity_poly.pdbx_seq_one_letter_code
_entity_poly.pdbx_strand_id
1 'polypeptide(L)'
;MERLPPPQVPGLPPMPALTVSGINEKLYTIGEFGQTYCFQNCVGYFAEDSIPYHYGEKTCYERCLSKLHEGFHLSRKVRKDIESRAKDGTYLPSWIQKMSA
;
A
#
# COMPACT_ATOMS: atom_id res chain seq x y z
N MET A 1 -28.94 3.70 -8.51
CA MET A 1 -27.62 3.20 -8.10
C MET A 1 -27.74 2.74 -6.66
N GLU A 2 -27.89 1.44 -6.43
CA GLU A 2 -27.79 0.89 -5.07
C GLU A 2 -26.37 1.13 -4.56
N ARG A 3 -26.24 1.76 -3.39
CA ARG A 3 -24.95 1.86 -2.71
C ARG A 3 -24.63 0.47 -2.17
N LEU A 4 -23.51 -0.10 -2.62
CA LEU A 4 -22.97 -1.32 -2.03
C LEU A 4 -22.89 -1.15 -0.50
N PRO A 5 -23.21 -2.18 0.28
CA PRO A 5 -23.07 -2.11 1.72
C PRO A 5 -21.61 -1.77 2.06
N PRO A 6 -21.37 -0.89 3.06
CA PRO A 6 -20.02 -0.50 3.42
C PRO A 6 -19.20 -1.74 3.78
N PRO A 7 -17.92 -1.82 3.37
CA PRO A 7 -17.07 -2.97 3.62
C PRO A 7 -17.05 -3.27 5.12
N GLN A 8 -17.48 -4.47 5.49
CA GLN A 8 -17.53 -4.91 6.87
C GLN A 8 -16.23 -5.66 7.20
N VAL A 9 -15.42 -5.09 8.08
CA VAL A 9 -14.31 -5.81 8.69
C VAL A 9 -14.78 -6.30 10.06
N PRO A 10 -14.74 -7.61 10.36
CA PRO A 10 -15.26 -8.15 11.61
C PRO A 10 -14.66 -7.46 12.84
N GLY A 11 -15.53 -7.03 13.76
CA GLY A 11 -15.10 -6.38 15.02
C GLY A 11 -14.65 -4.91 14.86
N LEU A 12 -14.86 -4.29 13.70
CA LEU A 12 -14.56 -2.88 13.48
C LEU A 12 -15.84 -2.06 13.21
N PRO A 13 -15.91 -0.81 13.72
CA PRO A 13 -16.95 0.13 13.30
C PRO A 13 -16.82 0.43 11.79
N PRO A 14 -17.91 0.90 11.13
CA PRO A 14 -17.95 1.09 9.67
C PRO A 14 -16.83 1.99 9.11
N MET A 15 -16.48 3.04 9.86
CA MET A 15 -15.46 4.01 9.45
C MET A 15 -14.03 3.44 9.47
N PRO A 16 -13.53 2.89 10.59
CA PRO A 16 -12.29 2.12 10.62
C PRO A 16 -12.26 0.97 9.60
N ALA A 17 -13.40 0.28 9.40
CA ALA A 17 -13.50 -0.83 8.45
C ALA A 17 -13.24 -0.38 7.00
N LEU A 18 -13.80 0.76 6.58
CA LEU A 18 -13.52 1.37 5.29
C LEU A 18 -12.04 1.74 5.12
N THR A 19 -11.43 2.33 6.15
CA THR A 19 -9.99 2.70 6.10
C THR A 19 -9.10 1.46 6.02
N VAL A 20 -9.36 0.44 6.83
CA VAL A 20 -8.61 -0.83 6.80
C VAL A 20 -8.78 -1.53 5.45
N SER A 21 -9.98 -1.50 4.88
CA SER A 21 -10.26 -2.03 3.54
C SER A 21 -9.42 -1.32 2.47
N GLY A 22 -9.39 0.02 2.46
CA GLY A 22 -8.55 0.78 1.53
C GLY A 22 -7.05 0.55 1.72
N ILE A 23 -6.59 0.32 2.96
CA ILE A 23 -5.18 -0.05 3.21
C ILE A 23 -4.89 -1.47 2.71
N ASN A 24 -5.83 -2.41 2.85
CA ASN A 24 -5.67 -3.77 2.33
C ASN A 24 -5.57 -3.80 0.81
N GLU A 25 -6.37 -2.99 0.12
CA GLU A 25 -6.26 -2.82 -1.34
C GLU A 25 -4.86 -2.32 -1.72
N LYS A 26 -4.35 -1.27 -1.05
CA LYS A 26 -2.99 -0.77 -1.30
C LYS A 26 -1.92 -1.83 -1.04
N LEU A 27 -2.04 -2.60 0.04
CA LEU A 27 -1.10 -3.69 0.35
C LEU A 27 -1.11 -4.76 -0.74
N TYR A 28 -2.30 -5.10 -1.24
CA TYR A 28 -2.46 -6.04 -2.35
C TYR A 28 -1.82 -5.49 -3.62
N THR A 29 -2.09 -4.23 -4.00
CA THR A 29 -1.48 -3.60 -5.18
C THR A 29 0.04 -3.55 -5.09
N ILE A 30 0.60 -3.19 -3.93
CA ILE A 30 2.06 -3.16 -3.72
C ILE A 30 2.65 -4.57 -3.85
N GLY A 31 1.99 -5.58 -3.27
CA GLY A 31 2.47 -6.96 -3.29
C GLY A 31 2.39 -7.61 -4.67
N GLU A 32 1.31 -7.39 -5.41
CA GLU A 32 1.08 -8.04 -6.71
C GLU A 32 1.75 -7.29 -7.87
N PHE A 33 1.66 -5.96 -7.89
CA PHE A 33 2.10 -5.15 -9.03
C PHE A 33 3.35 -4.32 -8.76
N GLY A 34 3.79 -4.22 -7.50
CA GLY A 34 4.90 -3.33 -7.14
C GLY A 34 6.20 -3.65 -7.89
N GLN A 35 6.58 -4.92 -7.94
CA GLN A 35 7.81 -5.31 -8.64
C GLN A 35 7.72 -5.01 -10.15
N THR A 36 6.59 -5.33 -10.77
CA THR A 36 6.33 -5.03 -12.19
C THR A 36 6.37 -3.54 -12.47
N TYR A 37 5.81 -2.72 -11.57
CA TYR A 37 5.88 -1.26 -11.68
C TYR A 37 7.33 -0.78 -11.66
N CYS A 38 8.16 -1.24 -10.73
CA CYS A 38 9.57 -0.86 -10.71
C CYS A 38 10.32 -1.32 -11.96
N PHE A 39 10.01 -2.51 -12.46
CA PHE A 39 10.63 -3.03 -13.68
C PHE A 39 10.30 -2.16 -14.88
N GLN A 40 9.02 -1.87 -15.12
CA GLN A 40 8.56 -1.06 -16.27
C GLN A 40 9.07 0.38 -16.24
N ASN A 41 9.30 0.94 -15.06
CA ASN A 41 9.74 2.34 -14.92
C ASN A 41 11.27 2.51 -14.89
N CYS A 42 12.03 1.46 -14.59
CA CYS A 42 13.49 1.54 -14.43
C CYS A 42 14.29 0.74 -15.45
N VAL A 43 13.70 -0.28 -16.08
CA VAL A 43 14.37 -1.14 -17.07
C VAL A 43 13.87 -0.73 -18.45
N GLY A 44 14.73 -0.05 -19.21
CA GLY A 44 14.41 0.46 -20.53
C GLY A 44 15.21 -0.22 -21.65
N TYR A 45 16.40 -0.75 -21.33
CA TYR A 45 17.28 -1.40 -22.28
C TYR A 45 17.37 -2.91 -22.02
N PHE A 46 16.83 -3.69 -22.97
CA PHE A 46 17.16 -5.10 -23.13
C PHE A 46 18.21 -5.21 -24.24
N ALA A 47 19.48 -4.92 -23.94
CA ALA A 47 20.55 -5.25 -24.88
C ALA A 47 21.00 -6.69 -24.64
N GLU A 48 21.41 -7.40 -25.71
CA GLU A 48 21.79 -8.82 -25.65
C GLU A 48 22.92 -9.13 -24.65
N ASP A 49 23.67 -8.12 -24.19
CA ASP A 49 24.77 -8.24 -23.22
C ASP A 49 24.47 -7.62 -21.83
N SER A 50 23.25 -7.14 -21.55
CA SER A 50 22.96 -6.35 -20.34
C SER A 50 22.60 -7.17 -19.09
N ILE A 51 23.13 -8.39 -18.97
CA ILE A 51 23.19 -9.08 -17.66
C ILE A 51 24.56 -8.78 -17.04
N PRO A 52 24.67 -7.99 -15.96
CA PRO A 52 23.63 -7.37 -15.17
C PRO A 52 23.37 -5.91 -15.62
N TYR A 53 22.12 -5.48 -15.53
CA TYR A 53 21.58 -4.13 -15.75
C TYR A 53 22.62 -3.00 -15.83
N HIS A 54 22.45 -2.07 -16.77
CA HIS A 54 23.25 -0.85 -16.77
C HIS A 54 23.18 -0.20 -15.37
N TYR A 55 24.31 0.26 -14.81
CA TYR A 55 24.40 0.67 -13.39
C TYR A 55 23.28 1.65 -12.96
N GLY A 56 22.86 2.53 -13.87
CA GLY A 56 21.73 3.45 -13.66
C GLY A 56 20.37 2.75 -13.51
N GLU A 57 20.08 1.75 -14.34
CA GLU A 57 18.83 0.98 -14.30
C GLU A 57 18.75 0.14 -13.02
N LYS A 58 19.87 -0.51 -12.66
CA LYS A 58 19.99 -1.23 -11.38
C LYS A 58 19.70 -0.32 -10.19
N THR A 59 20.35 0.83 -10.16
CA THR A 59 20.19 1.80 -9.06
C THR A 59 18.75 2.33 -9.00
N CYS A 60 18.11 2.60 -10.14
CA CYS A 60 16.71 3.01 -10.20
C CYS A 60 15.81 1.90 -9.61
N TYR A 61 15.99 0.68 -10.09
CA TYR A 61 15.18 -0.46 -9.70
C TYR A 61 15.30 -0.77 -8.21
N GLU A 62 16.52 -0.79 -7.66
CA GLU A 62 16.77 -0.98 -6.22
C GLU A 62 16.13 0.12 -5.37
N ARG A 63 16.25 1.39 -5.77
CA ARG A 63 15.60 2.51 -5.07
C ARG A 63 14.08 2.41 -5.12
N CYS A 64 13.52 1.98 -6.24
CA CYS A 64 12.09 1.77 -6.39
C CYS A 64 11.60 0.65 -5.47
N LEU A 65 12.29 -0.49 -5.44
CA LEU A 65 11.98 -1.61 -4.55
C LEU A 65 12.08 -1.21 -3.07
N SER A 66 13.09 -0.42 -2.67
CA SER A 66 13.19 0.08 -1.30
C SER A 66 11.96 0.89 -0.89
N LYS A 67 11.50 1.80 -1.76
CA LYS A 67 10.30 2.61 -1.51
C LYS A 67 9.04 1.77 -1.40
N LEU A 68 8.89 0.74 -2.25
CA LEU A 68 7.76 -0.18 -2.16
C LEU A 68 7.78 -0.97 -0.86
N HIS A 69 8.95 -1.48 -0.46
CA HIS A 69 9.11 -2.23 0.77
C HIS A 69 8.82 -1.36 2.00
N GLU A 70 9.36 -0.14 2.05
CA GLU A 70 9.08 0.85 3.09
C GLU A 70 7.59 1.21 3.15
N GLY A 71 6.97 1.48 2.00
CA GLY A 71 5.54 1.77 1.88
C GLY A 71 4.66 0.60 2.32
N PHE A 72 5.06 -0.63 2.01
CA PHE A 72 4.39 -1.85 2.45
C PHE A 72 4.42 -1.99 3.98
N HIS A 73 5.59 -1.85 4.60
CA HIS A 73 5.73 -1.93 6.06
C HIS A 73 4.98 -0.80 6.78
N LEU A 74 5.06 0.42 6.25
CA LEU A 74 4.30 1.55 6.78
C LEU A 74 2.80 1.27 6.71
N SER A 75 2.29 0.78 5.58
CA SER A 75 0.88 0.46 5.41
C SER A 75 0.43 -0.64 6.38
N ARG A 76 1.24 -1.69 6.58
CA ARG A 76 0.96 -2.73 7.59
C ARG A 76 0.91 -2.17 9.02
N LYS A 77 1.84 -1.29 9.36
CA LYS A 77 1.89 -0.65 10.68
C LYS A 77 0.65 0.20 10.92
N VAL A 78 0.33 1.09 9.98
CA VAL A 78 -0.86 1.96 10.06
C VAL A 78 -2.14 1.13 10.16
N ARG A 79 -2.26 0.03 9.42
CA ARG A 79 -3.42 -0.87 9.53
C ARG A 79 -3.59 -1.41 10.95
N LYS A 80 -2.52 -1.96 11.54
CA LYS A 80 -2.55 -2.50 12.91
C LYS A 80 -2.87 -1.43 13.94
N ASP A 81 -2.31 -0.23 13.78
CA ASP A 81 -2.58 0.89 14.69
C ASP A 81 -4.06 1.30 14.65
N ILE A 82 -4.67 1.32 13.46
CA ILE A 82 -6.10 1.60 13.29
C ILE A 82 -6.94 0.47 13.90
N GLU A 83 -6.61 -0.78 13.60
CA GLU A 83 -7.31 -1.95 14.15
C GLU A 83 -7.29 -1.96 15.69
N SER A 84 -6.13 -1.64 16.30
CA SER A 84 -6.01 -1.55 17.76
C SER A 84 -6.85 -0.40 18.32
N ARG A 85 -6.66 0.82 17.81
CA ARG A 85 -7.34 2.02 18.33
C ARG A 85 -8.86 1.92 18.21
N ALA A 86 -9.34 1.31 17.13
CA ALA A 86 -10.77 1.12 16.89
C ALA A 86 -11.38 0.07 17.84
N LYS A 87 -10.62 -0.97 18.23
CA LYS A 87 -11.05 -1.94 19.25
C LYS A 87 -11.09 -1.31 20.65
N ASP A 88 -10.14 -0.44 20.94
CA ASP A 88 -10.01 0.25 22.24
C ASP A 88 -11.02 1.42 22.41
N GLY A 89 -11.85 1.69 21.40
CA GLY A 89 -12.83 2.79 21.42
C GLY A 89 -12.19 4.20 21.37
N THR A 90 -10.87 4.28 21.21
CA THR A 90 -10.13 5.55 21.12
C THR A 90 -10.28 6.20 19.75
N TYR A 91 -10.42 7.52 19.75
CA TYR A 91 -10.65 8.35 18.56
C TYR A 91 -9.62 8.08 17.45
N LEU A 92 -10.12 7.85 16.23
CA LEU A 92 -9.29 7.70 15.03
C LEU A 92 -8.41 8.95 14.84
N PRO A 93 -7.16 8.80 14.34
CA PRO A 93 -6.33 9.92 13.94
C PRO A 93 -7.09 10.93 13.05
N SER A 94 -6.87 12.22 13.27
CA SER A 94 -7.58 13.31 12.58
C SER A 94 -7.46 13.27 11.06
N TRP A 95 -6.39 12.69 10.51
CA TRP A 95 -6.24 12.51 9.06
C TRP A 95 -7.20 11.44 8.49
N ILE A 96 -7.63 10.47 9.29
CA ILE A 96 -8.64 9.47 8.89
C ILE A 96 -10.02 10.11 8.85
N GLN A 97 -10.34 10.97 9.80
CA GLN A 97 -11.61 11.72 9.81
C GLN A 97 -11.76 12.63 8.60
N LYS A 98 -10.65 13.22 8.13
CA LYS A 98 -10.63 14.02 6.90
C LYS A 98 -10.88 13.21 5.64
N MET A 99 -10.68 11.88 5.65
CA MET A 99 -11.02 11.03 4.51
C MET A 99 -12.50 10.62 4.49
N SER A 100 -13.28 11.00 5.51
CA SER A 100 -14.70 10.63 5.69
C SER A 100 -15.70 11.77 5.73
N ALA A 101 -15.22 13.01 5.66
CA ALA A 101 -16.02 14.20 5.43
C ALA A 101 -16.04 14.49 3.93
#